data_AF-A0A3R9QU04-F1
#
_entry.id   AF-A0A3R9QU04-F1
#
_cell.length_a   1.000
_cell.length_b   1.000
_cell.length_c   1.000
_cell.angle_alpha   90.00
_cell.angle_beta   90.00
_cell.angle_gamma   90.00
#
_symmetry.space_group_name_H-M   'P 1'
#
loop_
_entity.id
_entity.type
_entity.pdbx_description
1 polymer ?
#
loop_
_entity_poly.entity_id
_entity_poly.type
_entity_poly.pdbx_seq_one_letter_code
_entity_poly.pdbx_strand_id
1 'polypeptide(L)' 'MSTETSPLNRPRSKKITGGRVRCLVYLTKEEVQEIDKIAAKVGMSRSSIISQNYYLGKKHTSTNEDPNP' A
#
# COMPACT_ATOMS: atom_id res chain seq x y z
N MET A 1 22.23 28.19 22.13
CA MET A 1 21.52 27.96 20.85
C MET A 1 20.21 27.24 21.18
N SER A 2 19.11 27.97 21.30
CA SER A 2 17.79 27.40 21.68
C SER A 2 17.10 26.77 20.46
N THR A 3 16.50 25.60 20.66
CA THR A 3 15.75 24.82 19.65
C THR A 3 14.26 25.16 19.58
N GLU A 4 13.82 26.21 20.27
CA GLU A 4 12.40 26.57 20.46
C GLU A 4 11.67 26.90 19.16
N THR A 5 12.39 27.32 18.12
CA THR A 5 11.84 27.65 16.79
C THR A 5 12.11 26.55 15.74
N SER A 6 12.75 25.46 16.12
CA SER A 6 13.04 24.37 15.19
C SER A 6 11.75 23.59 14.91
N PRO A 7 11.38 23.35 13.63
CA PRO A 7 10.21 22.56 13.31
C PRO A 7 10.30 21.20 14.00
N LEU A 8 9.19 20.75 14.59
CA LEU A 8 9.10 19.46 15.28
C LEU A 8 9.63 18.38 14.33
N ASN A 9 10.74 17.75 14.73
CA ASN A 9 11.45 16.78 13.92
C ASN A 9 10.50 15.62 13.58
N ARG A 10 9.83 15.70 12.42
CA ARG A 10 8.85 14.69 12.03
C ARG A 10 9.60 13.37 11.89
N PRO A 11 9.23 12.33 12.65
CA PRO A 11 9.94 11.06 12.59
C PRO A 11 9.91 10.54 11.15
N ARG A 12 11.09 10.30 10.58
CA ARG A 12 11.21 9.60 9.31
C ARG A 12 10.57 8.23 9.46
N SER A 13 9.90 7.76 8.40
CA SER A 13 9.36 6.41 8.36
C SER A 13 10.47 5.40 8.64
N LYS A 14 10.22 4.45 9.54
CA LYS A 14 11.19 3.40 9.88
C LYS A 14 11.52 2.60 8.62
N LYS A 15 12.81 2.38 8.38
CA LYS A 15 13.27 1.54 7.28
C LYS A 15 12.78 0.12 7.54
N ILE A 16 11.90 -0.40 6.69
CA ILE A 16 11.48 -1.80 6.75
C ILE A 16 12.58 -2.70 6.20
N THR A 17 12.84 -3.80 6.90
CA THR A 17 13.75 -4.86 6.44
C THR A 17 13.15 -5.52 5.18
N GLY A 18 13.94 -5.72 4.13
CA GLY A 18 13.48 -6.31 2.86
C GLY A 18 13.10 -5.29 1.77
N GLY A 19 13.02 -4.00 2.09
CA GLY A 19 12.77 -2.95 1.10
C GLY A 19 11.42 -3.05 0.38
N ARG A 20 11.26 -2.31 -0.72
CA ARG A 20 10.07 -2.37 -1.57
C ARG A 20 10.31 -3.35 -2.71
N VAL A 21 9.54 -4.44 -2.74
CA VAL A 21 9.55 -5.38 -3.86
C VAL A 21 8.73 -4.79 -5.01
N ARG A 22 9.33 -4.70 -6.21
CA ARG A 22 8.62 -4.27 -7.41
C ARG A 22 7.78 -5.45 -7.94
N CYS A 23 6.54 -5.18 -8.32
CA CYS A 23 5.64 -6.17 -8.92
C CYS A 23 5.06 -5.61 -10.21
N LEU A 24 4.97 -6.44 -11.25
CA LEU A 24 4.26 -6.14 -12.48
C LEU A 24 2.91 -6.83 -12.42
N VAL A 25 1.84 -6.06 -12.61
CA VAL A 25 0.47 -6.56 -12.60
C VAL A 25 -0.13 -6.29 -13.97
N TYR A 26 -0.59 -7.35 -14.63
CA TYR A 26 -1.27 -7.27 -15.90
C TYR A 26 -2.77 -7.22 -15.65
N LEU A 27 -3.38 -6.10 -16.00
CA LEU A 27 -4.81 -5.86 -15.89
C LEU A 27 -5.35 -5.46 -17.26
N THR A 28 -6.62 -5.72 -17.49
CA THR A 28 -7.32 -5.25 -18.66
C THR A 28 -7.48 -3.73 -18.62
N LYS A 29 -7.75 -3.11 -19.78
CA LYS A 29 -7.92 -1.65 -19.87
C LYS A 29 -9.08 -1.15 -19.00
N GLU A 30 -10.14 -1.95 -18.90
CA GLU A 30 -11.34 -1.62 -18.14
C GLU A 30 -11.03 -1.57 -16.64
N GLU A 31 -10.37 -2.60 -16.11
CA GLU A 31 -9.95 -2.66 -14.69
C GLU A 31 -9.00 -1.50 -14.33
N VAL A 32 -8.09 -1.13 -15.22
CA VAL A 32 -7.20 0.03 -14.99
C VAL A 32 -8.00 1.33 -14.91
N GLN A 33 -9.00 1.52 -15.77
CA GLN A 33 -9.85 2.71 -15.72
C GLN A 33 -10.68 2.80 -14.44
N GLU A 34 -11.15 1.67 -13.91
CA GLU A 34 -11.86 1.63 -12.64
C GLU A 34 -10.95 2.02 -11.47
N ILE A 35 -9.73 1.47 -11.43
CA ILE A 35 -8.73 1.84 -10.42
C ILE A 35 -8.42 3.33 -10.50
N ASP A 36 -8.35 3.91 -11.70
CA ASP A 36 -8.10 5.34 -11.89
C ASP A 36 -9.23 6.22 -11.36
N LYS A 37 -10.49 5.82 -11.56
CA LYS A 37 -11.65 6.52 -10.99
C LYS A 37 -11.62 6.48 -9.46
N ILE A 38 -11.26 5.33 -8.88
CA ILE A 38 -11.14 5.18 -7.42
C ILE A 38 -9.97 6.02 -6.88
N ALA A 39 -8.82 5.99 -7.57
CA ALA A 39 -7.64 6.80 -7.24
C ALA A 39 -7.98 8.28 -7.18
N ALA A 40 -8.67 8.80 -8.20
CA ALA A 40 -9.10 10.18 -8.26
C ALA A 40 -10.08 10.53 -7.13
N LYS A 41 -11.03 9.65 -6.82
CA LYS A 41 -12.04 9.87 -5.77
C LYS A 41 -11.43 9.90 -4.36
N VAL A 42 -10.47 9.03 -4.06
CA VAL A 42 -9.88 8.87 -2.72
C VAL A 42 -8.63 9.74 -2.54
N GLY A 43 -8.08 10.30 -3.62
CA GLY A 43 -6.84 11.07 -3.59
C GLY A 43 -5.61 10.20 -3.33
N MET A 44 -5.64 8.94 -3.74
CA MET A 44 -4.57 7.96 -3.56
C MET A 44 -3.92 7.59 -4.89
N SER A 45 -2.68 7.09 -4.84
CA SER A 45 -2.04 6.56 -6.05
C SER A 45 -2.58 5.18 -6.41
N ARG A 46 -2.54 4.84 -7.70
CA ARG A 46 -2.89 3.50 -8.23
C ARG A 46 -2.18 2.38 -7.45
N SER A 47 -0.87 2.55 -7.22
CA SER A 47 -0.06 1.56 -6.49
C SER A 47 -0.51 1.37 -5.04
N SER A 48 -0.98 2.44 -4.39
CA SER A 48 -1.52 2.37 -3.02
C SER A 48 -2.78 1.52 -2.98
N ILE A 49 -3.72 1.76 -3.90
CA ILE A 49 -4.96 1.00 -4.02
C ILE A 49 -4.67 -0.48 -4.28
N ILE A 50 -3.79 -0.78 -5.24
CA ILE A 50 -3.40 -2.16 -5.57
C ILE A 50 -2.79 -2.85 -4.35
N SER A 51 -1.88 -2.18 -3.62
CA SER A 51 -1.25 -2.77 -2.42
C SER A 51 -2.24 -3.03 -1.29
N GLN A 52 -3.24 -2.14 -1.11
CA GLN A 52 -4.28 -2.30 -0.10
C GLN A 52 -5.19 -3.48 -0.45
N ASN A 53 -5.65 -3.56 -1.69
CA ASN A 53 -6.48 -4.66 -2.17
C ASN A 53 -5.75 -6.00 -2.08
N TYR A 54 -4.47 -6.05 -2.44
CA TYR A 54 -3.64 -7.24 -2.30
C TYR A 54 -3.54 -7.69 -0.83
N TYR A 55 -3.29 -6.76 0.09
CA TYR A 55 -3.19 -7.06 1.52
C TYR A 55 -4.52 -7.55 2.11
N LEU A 56 -5.64 -6.93 1.72
CA LEU A 56 -6.98 -7.36 2.12
C LEU A 56 -7.27 -8.77 1.58
N GLY A 57 -6.99 -9.03 0.30
CA GLY A 57 -7.13 -10.35 -0.31
C GLY A 57 -6.32 -11.42 0.42
N LYS A 58 -5.05 -11.13 0.74
CA LYS A 58 -4.18 -12.02 1.54
C LYS A 58 -4.79 -12.39 2.89
N LYS A 59 -5.38 -11.43 3.60
CA LYS A 59 -6.04 -11.68 4.89
C LYS A 59 -7.26 -12.58 4.76
N HIS A 60 -8.05 -12.39 3.71
CA HIS A 60 -9.23 -13.23 3.47
C HIS A 60 -8.85 -14.67 3.08
N THR A 61 -7.77 -14.86 2.33
CA THR A 61 -7.29 -16.20 1.96
C THR A 61 -6.59 -16.91 3.11
N SER A 62 -5.86 -16.20 3.97
CA SER A 62 -5.13 -16.82 5.10
C SER A 62 -6.02 -17.42 6.18
N THR A 63 -7.30 -17.07 6.21
CA THR A 63 -8.28 -17.65 7.15
C THR A 63 -8.87 -18.97 6.65
N ASN A 64 -8.66 -19.31 5.37
CA ASN A 64 -9.17 -20.54 4.73
C ASN A 64 -8.06 -21.57 4.45
N GLU A 65 -6.82 -21.30 4.89
CA GLU A 65 -5.77 -22.31 4.88
C GLU A 65 -5.89 -23.09 6.19
N ASP A 66 -6.57 -24.24 6.12
CA ASP A 66 -6.68 -25.21 7.19
C ASP A 66 -5.29 -25.54 7.77
N PRO A 67 -5.14 -25.64 9.10
CA PRO A 67 -3.90 -26.11 9.69
C PRO A 67 -3.90 -27.64 9.64
N ASN A 68 -3.23 -28.26 8.66
CA ASN A 68 -2.58 -29.55 8.88
C ASN A 68 -1.73 -30.06 7.70
N PRO A 69 -0.68 -30.85 7.96
CA PRO A 69 0.26 -30.88 9.09
C PRO A 69 1.65 -30.33 8.73
#